data_AF-A0A6I3HVT5-F1
#
_entry.id   AF-A0A6I3HVT5-F1
#
_cell.length_a   1.000
_cell.length_b   1.000
_cell.length_c   1.000
_cell.angle_alpha   90.00
_cell.angle_beta   90.00
_cell.angle_gamma   90.00
#
_symmetry.space_group_name_H-M   'P 1'
#
loop_
_entity.id
_entity.type
_entity.pdbx_description
1 polymer ?
#
loop_
_entity_poly.entity_id
_entity_poly.type
_entity_poly.pdbx_seq_one_letter_code
_entity_poly.pdbx_strand_id
1 'polypeptide(L)' 'MSRISIRNLPPEIRNVLQQRAAISGLTLEQYVSQIITESANTLTWEEVFEQTADLRRPLVPNDFVLTAIGDARDHRD' A
#
# COMPACT_ATOMS: atom_id res chain seq x y z
N MET A 1 4.36 3.21 -23.66
CA MET A 1 5.13 3.51 -22.43
C MET A 1 5.58 4.95 -22.48
N SER A 2 5.20 5.77 -21.50
CA SER A 2 5.65 7.16 -21.45
C SER A 2 7.11 7.21 -20.99
N ARG A 3 7.97 7.91 -21.71
CA ARG A 3 9.37 8.09 -21.33
C ARG A 3 9.52 9.44 -20.63
N ILE A 4 9.88 9.42 -19.36
CA ILE A 4 10.04 10.63 -18.54
C ILE A 4 11.52 11.02 -18.52
N SER A 5 11.80 12.28 -18.81
CA SER A 5 13.15 12.85 -18.70
C SER A 5 13.21 13.77 -17.48
N ILE A 6 13.97 13.36 -16.47
CA ILE A 6 14.23 14.17 -15.27
C ILE A 6 15.44 15.05 -15.56
N ARG A 7 15.21 16.36 -15.65
CA ARG A 7 16.27 17.35 -15.90
C ARG A 7 16.82 17.89 -14.59
N ASN A 8 18.05 18.41 -14.63
CA ASN A 8 18.72 19.07 -13.50
C ASN A 8 18.82 18.22 -12.23
N LEU A 9 19.00 16.90 -12.38
CA LEU A 9 19.25 16.03 -11.23
C LEU A 9 20.65 16.31 -10.68
N PRO A 10 20.78 16.67 -9.38
CA PRO A 10 22.08 16.85 -8.76
C PRO A 10 22.95 15.58 -8.92
N PRO A 11 24.24 15.73 -9.24
CA PRO A 11 25.11 14.59 -9.52
C PRO A 11 25.25 13.66 -8.32
N GLU A 12 25.21 14.21 -7.12
CA GLU A 12 25.24 13.48 -5.85
C GLU A 12 24.06 12.50 -5.73
N ILE A 13 22.85 12.97 -6.03
CA ILE A 13 21.64 12.14 -5.99
C ILE A 13 21.70 11.07 -7.08
N ARG A 14 22.16 11.43 -8.29
CA ARG A 14 22.34 10.46 -9.38
C ARG A 14 23.29 9.33 -8.97
N ASN A 15 24.41 9.66 -8.33
CA ASN A 15 25.38 8.67 -7.87
C ASN A 15 24.79 7.73 -6.83
N VAL A 16 24.04 8.26 -5.86
CA VAL A 16 23.36 7.45 -4.85
C VAL A 16 22.34 6.51 -5.49
N LEU A 17 21.52 7.00 -6.42
CA LEU A 17 20.54 6.16 -7.13
C LEU A 17 21.21 5.07 -7.96
N GLN A 18 22.33 5.40 -8.62
CA GLN A 18 23.09 4.43 -9.41
C GLN A 18 23.72 3.34 -8.54
N GLN A 19 24.29 3.71 -7.39
CA GLN A 19 24.82 2.74 -6.43
C GLN A 19 23.73 1.80 -5.90
N ARG A 20 22.57 2.35 -5.53
CA ARG A 20 21.43 1.55 -5.05
C ARG A 20 20.89 0.61 -6.13
N ALA A 21 20.75 1.10 -7.36
CA ALA A 21 20.36 0.27 -8.49
C ALA A 21 21.34 -0.91 -8.70
N ALA A 22 22.65 -0.64 -8.62
CA ALA A 22 23.67 -1.67 -8.74
C ALA A 22 23.61 -2.73 -7.62
N ILE A 23 23.36 -2.31 -6.37
CA ILE A 23 23.17 -3.22 -5.22
C ILE A 23 21.95 -4.13 -5.44
N SER A 24 20.87 -3.58 -6.03
CA SER A 24 19.67 -4.34 -6.35
C SER A 24 19.78 -5.18 -7.63
N GLY A 25 20.92 -5.12 -8.34
CA GLY A 25 21.10 -5.83 -9.62
C GLY A 25 20.24 -5.29 -10.77
N LEU A 26 19.74 -4.06 -10.64
CA LEU A 26 18.85 -3.42 -11.61
C LEU A 26 19.58 -2.33 -12.40
N THR A 27 19.06 -1.99 -13.57
CA THR A 27 19.48 -0.75 -14.23
C THR A 27 18.93 0.46 -13.47
N LEU A 28 19.59 1.61 -13.61
CA LEU A 28 19.13 2.86 -12.98
C LEU A 28 17.69 3.22 -13.38
N GLU A 29 17.34 2.99 -14.65
CA GLU A 29 15.99 3.26 -15.17
C GLU A 29 14.94 2.35 -14.53
N GLN A 30 15.23 1.05 -14.42
CA GLN A 30 14.33 0.08 -13.77
C GLN A 30 14.14 0.41 -12.30
N TYR A 31 15.24 0.71 -11.59
CA TYR A 31 15.21 1.03 -10.17
C TYR A 31 14.37 2.28 -9.88
N VAL A 32 14.56 3.35 -10.66
CA VAL A 32 13.78 4.59 -10.52
C VAL A 32 12.30 4.35 -10.89
N SER A 33 12.04 3.58 -11.95
CA SER A 33 10.66 3.23 -12.33
C SER A 33 9.94 2.46 -11.22
N GLN A 34 10.63 1.53 -10.56
CA GLN A 34 10.08 0.79 -9.43
C GLN A 34 9.73 1.73 -8.27
N ILE A 35 10.64 2.62 -7.87
CA ILE A 35 10.39 3.59 -6.79
C ILE A 35 9.18 4.48 -7.10
N ILE A 36 9.09 5.00 -8.33
CA ILE A 36 7.96 5.85 -8.73
C ILE A 36 6.65 5.06 -8.68
N THR A 37 6.66 3.81 -9.13
CA THR A 37 5.48 2.93 -9.11
C THR A 37 5.07 2.61 -7.68
N GLU A 38 6.02 2.27 -6.80
CA GLU A 38 5.76 2.04 -5.37
C GLU A 38 5.21 3.29 -4.70
N SER A 39 5.79 4.46 -4.99
CA SER A 39 5.34 5.75 -4.45
C SER A 39 3.95 6.16 -4.95
N ALA A 40 3.60 5.79 -6.18
CA ALA A 40 2.26 6.00 -6.73
C ALA A 40 1.23 5.01 -6.18
N ASN A 41 1.66 3.82 -5.75
CA ASN A 41 0.79 2.80 -5.16
C ASN A 41 0.60 2.99 -3.66
N THR A 42 1.49 3.71 -2.98
CA THR A 42 1.22 4.19 -1.61
C THR A 42 0.12 5.24 -1.68
N LEU A 43 -1.10 4.80 -1.34
CA LEU A 43 -2.27 5.65 -1.16
C LEU A 43 -1.88 6.90 -0.38
N THR A 44 -2.28 8.06 -0.91
CA THR A 44 -2.17 9.31 -0.17
C THR A 44 -2.98 9.23 1.12
N TRP A 45 -2.61 9.99 2.15
CA TRP A 45 -3.35 10.00 3.42
C TRP A 45 -4.85 10.29 3.22
N GLU A 46 -5.18 11.10 2.21
CA GLU A 46 -6.54 11.38 1.77
C GLU A 46 -7.25 10.14 1.20
N GLU A 47 -6.59 9.34 0.36
CA GLU A 47 -7.16 8.12 -0.23
C GLU A 47 -7.30 6.98 0.80
N VAL A 48 -6.40 6.91 1.79
CA VAL A 48 -6.54 5.97 2.93
C VAL A 48 -7.78 6.31 3.76
N PHE A 49 -8.04 7.59 4.00
CA PHE A 49 -9.21 8.01 4.80
C PHE A 49 -10.52 7.65 4.11
N GLU A 50 -10.64 7.88 2.79
CA GLU A 50 -11.80 7.49 1.99
C GLU A 50 -12.00 5.96 1.95
N GLN A 51 -10.92 5.17 1.76
CA GLN A 51 -11.02 3.71 1.83
C GLN A 51 -11.47 3.19 3.20
N THR A 52 -11.05 3.83 4.30
CA THR A 52 -11.51 3.45 5.64
C THR A 52 -12.94 3.90 5.94
N ALA A 53 -13.44 4.95 5.28
CA ALA A 53 -14.82 5.37 5.38
C ALA A 53 -15.77 4.33 4.75
N ASP A 54 -15.40 3.75 3.61
CA ASP A 54 -16.14 2.66 2.96
C ASP A 54 -16.04 1.32 3.71
N LEU A 55 -14.98 1.11 4.50
CA LEU A 55 -14.83 -0.07 5.36
C LEU A 55 -15.58 0.03 6.69
N ARG A 56 -16.35 1.11 6.93
CA ARG A 56 -17.36 1.15 8.00
C ARG A 56 -18.55 0.24 7.64
N ARG A 57 -18.29 -1.06 7.51
CA ARG A 57 -19.33 -2.06 7.76
C ARG A 57 -19.89 -1.78 9.16
N PRO A 58 -21.21 -1.78 9.34
CA PRO A 58 -21.78 -1.67 10.66
C PRO A 58 -21.16 -2.79 11.51
N LEU A 59 -20.51 -2.37 12.59
CA LEU A 59 -20.09 -3.25 13.66
C LEU A 59 -21.28 -4.15 13.95
N VAL A 60 -21.18 -5.45 13.65
CA VAL A 60 -22.23 -6.40 14.00
C VAL A 60 -22.54 -6.15 15.47
N PRO A 61 -23.75 -5.72 15.85
CA PRO A 61 -24.03 -5.34 17.23
C PRO A 61 -23.64 -6.51 18.12
N ASN A 62 -22.90 -6.25 19.20
CA ASN A 62 -22.41 -7.31 20.10
C ASN A 62 -23.53 -8.27 20.52
N ASP A 63 -24.76 -7.77 20.62
CA ASP A 63 -25.95 -8.56 20.92
C ASP A 63 -26.17 -9.70 19.90
N PHE A 64 -25.95 -9.44 18.61
CA PHE A 64 -26.10 -10.46 17.55
C PHE A 64 -25.04 -11.57 17.66
N VAL A 65 -23.81 -11.22 18.04
CA VAL A 65 -22.72 -12.19 18.26
C VAL A 65 -23.00 -13.04 19.49
N LEU A 66 -23.50 -12.44 20.57
CA LEU A 66 -23.85 -13.15 21.79
C LEU A 66 -25.05 -14.08 21.60
N THR A 67 -26.07 -13.67 20.84
CA THR A 67 -27.21 -14.54 20.50
C THR A 67 -26.78 -15.74 19.65
N ALA A 68 -25.94 -15.53 18.62
CA ALA A 68 -25.46 -16.61 17.78
C ALA A 68 -24.58 -17.64 18.54
N ILE A 69 -23.81 -17.18 19.54
CA ILE A 69 -23.02 -18.07 20.41
C ILE A 69 -23.93 -18.83 21.40
N GLY A 70 -25.01 -18.21 21.88
CA GLY A 70 -26.03 -18.86 22.70
C GLY A 70 -26.76 -19.98 21.96
N ASP A 71 -27.27 -19.69 20.76
CA ASP A 71 -27.98 -20.66 19.92
C ASP A 71 -27.10 -21.86 19.53
N ALA A 72 -25.80 -21.63 19.28
CA ALA A 72 -24.84 -22.70 18.97
C ALA A 72 -24.51 -23.61 20.16
N ARG A 73 -24.78 -23.15 21.40
CA ARG A 73 -24.58 -23.92 22.63
C ARG A 73 -25.77 -24.81 22.96
N ASP A 74 -27.00 -24.35 22.72
CA ASP A 74 -28.23 -25.11 22.99
C ASP A 74 -28.46 -26.28 22.01
N HIS A 75 -27.88 -26.24 20.81
CA HIS A 75 -28.03 -27.31 19.81
C HIS A 75 -27.02 -28.47 19.97
N ARG A 76 -26.34 -28.57 21.12
CA ARG A 76 -25.33 -29.62 21.40
C ARG A 76 -25.74 -30.69 22.44
N ASP A 77 -27.00 -30.68 22.87
CA ASP A 77 -27.62 -31.79 23.63
C ASP A 77 -28.48 -32.68 22.73
#